data_AF-A0A2E2KZ57-F1
#
_entry.id   AF-A0A2E2KZ57-F1
#
_cell.length_a   1.000
_cell.length_b   1.000
_cell.length_c   1.000
_cell.angle_alpha   90.00
_cell.angle_beta   90.00
_cell.angle_gamma   90.00
#
_symmetry.space_group_name_H-M   'P 1'
#
loop_
_entity.id
_entity.type
_entity.pdbx_description
1 polymer ?
#
loop_
_entity_poly.entity_id
_entity_poly.type
_entity_poly.pdbx_seq_one_letter_code
_entity_poly.pdbx_strand_id
1 'polypeptide(L)'
;MDDAKAHSAPFVAVIYFHGMGSQRRYEEGSRLLDSIDRNLQDKSSCESDARLKDIGPRHEAGRTPDDPDVTYLGATYVKAGQPDREIRIYEAYWAPIMADTSSAGAVALWIVRQVRRPFASFFSNWMEFRRLRRSMLAELLDREGGPKTVNEDDYEALCQAYADFGDGRTVAPKGGQSFACFTTFLEDRLCNSTDEQRRVLALARKWRRHFLRREVGNLLFLLTILLAILTSLAACIWGAMMVVDWIGQFVASNLPQAQDNAGGAVDGASTAGMAVTGGNAANFRVRLSEYLNALDFWSIATPAVGILMALGVRKFLTDYMGDVEAWSTYQETDTKYLKRKKVIALGSKVVAHVLGHDRCERAVVVSHSLGTSVALDTLLAMVNTNRVTNPTDPISGPVDLSRIRHFVTAGCPVDKINYFFETYRSGSRNYTRVVEGLRGDIGTEPFSRAGTAHVNWVNFWDRGDIISGPIQSAVAARTLKRRVDNVHVAGMKFPNPGGSHTGYFRDKTIVSTLCGMIFDDAYDSTDEDLRKDEGVRYSNWIYLFAATLPWLAALYIVLSFFGLADGFGKPILVVFTVSVGLLVAINLVLLVKWLLGRYDGRRNPI
;
A
#
# COMPACT_ATOMS: atom_id res chain seq x y z
N MET A 1 9.96 -5.23 49.49
CA MET A 1 9.98 -4.22 48.41
C MET A 1 8.71 -4.38 47.56
N ASP A 2 7.58 -4.65 48.22
CA ASP A 2 6.34 -5.16 47.60
C ASP A 2 5.11 -4.28 47.83
N ASP A 3 5.24 -3.18 48.58
CA ASP A 3 4.12 -2.27 48.90
C ASP A 3 3.94 -1.09 47.91
N ALA A 4 4.73 -1.01 46.84
CA ALA A 4 4.60 0.04 45.81
C ALA A 4 3.79 -0.41 44.56
N LYS A 5 3.29 -1.65 44.53
CA LYS A 5 2.51 -2.19 43.39
C LYS A 5 1.03 -1.83 43.42
N ALA A 6 0.51 -1.29 44.53
CA ALA A 6 -0.86 -0.81 44.65
C ALA A 6 -0.91 0.70 44.35
N HIS A 7 -1.84 1.14 43.49
CA HIS A 7 -2.19 2.54 43.16
C HIS A 7 -1.55 3.21 41.92
N SER A 8 -1.30 2.48 40.83
CA SER A 8 -1.11 3.14 39.53
C SER A 8 -2.34 2.95 38.64
N ALA A 9 -2.86 4.04 38.06
CA ALA A 9 -4.09 4.06 37.28
C ALA A 9 -4.03 3.10 36.07
N PRO A 10 -5.18 2.56 35.60
CA PRO A 10 -5.23 1.84 34.34
C PRO A 10 -4.78 2.73 33.17
N PHE A 11 -4.30 2.10 32.09
CA PHE A 11 -3.87 2.82 30.88
C PHE A 11 -4.56 2.28 29.63
N VAL A 12 -4.67 3.14 28.62
CA VAL A 12 -5.08 2.78 27.26
C VAL A 12 -3.84 2.56 26.40
N ALA A 13 -3.76 1.42 25.74
CA ALA A 13 -2.66 1.10 24.84
C ALA A 13 -2.99 1.46 23.39
N VAL A 14 -2.00 1.97 22.67
CA VAL A 14 -2.00 2.07 21.21
C VAL A 14 -0.90 1.16 20.69
N ILE A 15 -1.26 0.15 19.90
CA ILE A 15 -0.30 -0.76 19.28
C ILE A 15 -0.16 -0.34 17.82
N TYR A 16 0.99 0.26 17.50
CA TYR A 16 1.26 0.85 16.20
C TYR A 16 2.08 -0.09 15.30
N PHE A 17 1.58 -0.35 14.10
CA PHE A 17 2.32 -1.06 13.04
C PHE A 17 2.65 -0.10 11.90
N HIS A 18 3.95 0.17 11.74
CA HIS A 18 4.46 1.09 10.70
C HIS A 18 4.42 0.48 9.29
N GLY A 19 4.49 1.34 8.27
CA GLY A 19 4.57 0.96 6.85
C GLY A 19 5.95 0.47 6.40
N MET A 20 6.07 0.18 5.10
CA MET A 20 7.32 -0.27 4.46
C MET A 20 8.41 0.81 4.38
N GLY A 21 9.65 0.35 4.14
CA GLY A 21 10.81 1.20 3.92
C GLY A 21 11.72 1.34 5.13
N SER A 22 12.64 2.30 5.05
CA SER A 22 13.68 2.54 6.06
C SER A 22 13.16 3.35 7.26
N GLN A 23 12.07 2.91 7.86
CA GLN A 23 11.50 3.54 9.05
C GLN A 23 12.50 3.50 10.20
N ARG A 24 12.55 4.55 11.02
CA ARG A 24 13.32 4.55 12.26
C ARG A 24 12.39 4.23 13.42
N ARG A 25 12.90 3.45 14.38
CA ARG A 25 12.14 3.09 15.58
C ARG A 25 11.65 4.35 16.29
N TYR A 26 10.38 4.38 16.65
CA TYR A 26 9.63 5.46 17.30
C TYR A 26 9.33 6.68 16.43
N GLU A 27 9.80 6.76 15.18
CA GLU A 27 9.55 7.92 14.33
C GLU A 27 8.07 8.02 13.97
N GLU A 28 7.46 6.93 13.52
CA GLU A 28 6.05 6.91 13.13
C GLU A 28 5.11 7.01 14.35
N GLY A 29 5.46 6.33 15.46
CA GLY A 29 4.73 6.47 16.72
C GLY A 29 4.75 7.91 17.26
N SER A 30 5.89 8.60 17.14
CA SER A 30 6.01 10.02 17.52
C SER A 30 5.21 10.93 16.58
N ARG A 31 5.24 10.68 15.27
CA ARG A 31 4.42 11.45 14.30
C ARG A 31 2.93 11.31 14.56
N LEU A 32 2.47 10.13 14.97
CA LEU A 32 1.08 9.91 15.39
C LEU A 32 0.79 10.74 16.65
N LEU A 33 1.65 10.66 17.67
CA LEU A 33 1.49 11.40 18.92
C LEU A 33 1.49 12.92 18.71
N ASP A 34 2.38 13.45 17.88
CA ASP A 34 2.44 14.86 17.48
C ASP A 34 1.17 15.31 16.76
N SER A 35 0.53 14.41 16.02
CA SER A 35 -0.70 14.71 15.30
C SER A 35 -1.89 14.76 16.26
N ILE A 36 -1.95 13.82 17.20
CA ILE A 36 -2.93 13.82 18.31
C ILE A 36 -2.77 15.09 19.15
N ASP A 37 -1.56 15.43 19.59
CA ASP A 37 -1.31 16.61 20.44
C ASP A 37 -1.74 17.90 19.72
N ARG A 38 -1.36 18.06 18.45
CA ARG A 38 -1.80 19.21 17.63
C ARG A 38 -3.32 19.27 17.47
N ASN A 39 -3.99 18.14 17.31
CA ASN A 39 -5.44 18.08 17.17
C ASN A 39 -6.15 18.51 18.47
N LEU A 40 -5.65 18.07 19.63
CA LEU A 40 -6.17 18.47 20.93
C LEU A 40 -5.94 19.95 21.24
N GLN A 41 -4.84 20.53 20.74
CA GLN A 41 -4.51 21.95 20.90
C GLN A 41 -5.26 22.88 19.92
N ASP A 42 -5.91 22.34 18.89
CA ASP A 42 -6.63 23.14 17.90
C ASP A 42 -7.94 23.71 18.50
N LYS A 43 -7.86 24.99 18.90
CA LYS A 43 -8.92 25.76 19.57
C LYS A 43 -10.13 26.13 18.69
N SER A 44 -10.25 25.58 17.48
CA SER A 44 -11.39 25.84 16.59
C SER A 44 -12.73 25.27 17.11
N SER A 45 -12.71 24.48 18.19
CA SER A 45 -13.87 24.21 19.04
C SER A 45 -13.63 24.87 20.41
N CYS A 46 -14.44 25.85 20.79
CA CYS A 46 -14.28 26.62 22.03
C CYS A 46 -14.59 25.83 23.33
N GLU A 47 -14.57 24.48 23.28
CA GLU A 47 -15.05 23.60 24.36
C GLU A 47 -14.02 22.57 24.86
N SER A 48 -12.86 22.42 24.20
CA SER A 48 -11.91 21.35 24.54
C SER A 48 -10.70 21.86 25.34
N ASP A 49 -10.77 21.74 26.67
CA ASP A 49 -9.61 21.87 27.60
C ASP A 49 -8.69 20.62 27.59
N ALA A 50 -8.82 19.76 26.57
CA ALA A 50 -8.07 18.52 26.47
C ALA A 50 -6.63 18.76 25.98
N ARG A 51 -5.64 18.07 26.57
CA ARG A 51 -4.23 18.13 26.17
C ARG A 51 -3.46 16.89 26.60
N LEU A 52 -2.29 16.67 26.01
CA LEU A 52 -1.32 15.71 26.49
C LEU A 52 -0.27 16.37 27.39
N LYS A 53 0.18 15.64 28.41
CA LYS A 53 1.28 15.99 29.32
C LYS A 53 2.25 14.83 29.45
N ASP A 54 3.43 15.11 30.00
CA ASP A 54 4.45 14.11 30.34
C ASP A 54 4.82 13.18 29.18
N ILE A 55 4.86 13.74 27.97
CA ILE A 55 5.23 13.02 26.75
C ILE A 55 6.71 12.62 26.85
N GLY A 56 6.99 11.33 26.76
CA GLY A 56 8.38 10.87 26.73
C GLY A 56 8.55 9.36 26.61
N PRO A 57 9.79 8.90 26.40
CA PRO A 57 10.10 7.49 26.43
C PRO A 57 9.95 6.94 27.84
N ARG A 58 9.47 5.71 27.92
CA ARG A 58 9.34 4.92 29.14
C ARG A 58 9.80 3.50 28.87
N HIS A 59 10.21 2.80 29.92
CA HIS A 59 10.70 1.43 29.85
C HIS A 59 9.90 0.56 30.81
N GLU A 60 9.70 -0.69 30.42
CA GLU A 60 9.18 -1.74 31.31
C GLU A 60 9.91 -3.05 31.04
N ALA A 61 10.03 -3.86 32.09
CA ALA A 61 10.65 -5.18 31.98
C ALA A 61 9.85 -6.09 31.04
N GLY A 62 10.57 -7.00 30.36
CA GLY A 62 9.96 -8.11 29.64
C GLY A 62 9.04 -8.95 30.55
N ARG A 63 8.05 -9.62 29.97
CA ARG A 63 7.11 -10.46 30.75
C ARG A 63 7.72 -11.79 31.16
N THR A 64 8.69 -12.29 30.39
CA THR A 64 9.45 -13.49 30.71
C THR A 64 10.93 -13.16 30.91
N PRO A 65 11.71 -13.99 31.64
CA PRO A 65 13.14 -13.75 31.84
C PRO A 65 13.95 -13.62 30.55
N ASP A 66 13.48 -14.23 29.46
CA ASP A 66 14.12 -14.22 28.15
C ASP A 66 13.62 -13.07 27.24
N ASP A 67 12.57 -12.34 27.66
CA ASP A 67 12.06 -11.20 26.91
C ASP A 67 12.89 -9.94 27.21
N PRO A 68 13.32 -9.20 26.18
CA PRO A 68 14.02 -7.95 26.38
C PRO A 68 13.09 -6.89 26.99
N ASP A 69 13.69 -5.91 27.67
CA ASP A 69 12.98 -4.72 28.13
C ASP A 69 12.28 -4.02 26.95
N VAL A 70 11.06 -3.57 27.21
CA VAL A 70 10.20 -2.93 26.21
C VAL A 70 10.19 -1.43 26.47
N THR A 71 10.50 -0.68 25.42
CA THR A 71 10.40 0.79 25.43
C THR A 71 9.11 1.19 24.71
N TYR A 72 8.38 2.14 25.30
CA TYR A 72 7.16 2.71 24.73
C TYR A 72 7.15 4.22 24.88
N LEU A 73 6.30 4.89 24.09
CA LEU A 73 6.03 6.33 24.27
C LEU A 73 4.87 6.48 25.26
N GLY A 74 5.12 7.13 26.38
CA GLY A 74 4.11 7.43 27.39
C GLY A 74 3.60 8.87 27.24
N ALA A 75 2.32 9.08 27.51
CA ALA A 75 1.71 10.40 27.66
C ALA A 75 0.53 10.33 28.64
N THR A 76 0.21 11.46 29.28
CA THR A 76 -0.97 11.61 30.14
C THR A 76 -1.98 12.52 29.46
N TYR A 77 -3.17 12.01 29.18
CA TYR A 77 -4.30 12.79 28.69
C TYR A 77 -5.04 13.44 29.84
N VAL A 78 -5.22 14.75 29.73
CA VAL A 78 -5.88 15.59 30.73
C VAL A 78 -7.01 16.33 30.04
N LYS A 79 -8.24 16.19 30.54
CA LYS A 79 -9.43 16.91 30.08
C LYS A 79 -10.22 17.42 31.29
N ALA A 80 -10.65 18.67 31.24
CA ALA A 80 -11.39 19.26 32.35
C ALA A 80 -12.64 18.43 32.71
N GLY A 81 -12.82 18.16 34.00
CA GLY A 81 -13.94 17.35 34.50
C GLY A 81 -13.80 15.83 34.29
N GLN A 82 -12.68 15.35 33.73
CA GLN A 82 -12.39 13.93 33.59
C GLN A 82 -11.09 13.55 34.33
N PRO A 83 -10.96 12.31 34.85
CA PRO A 83 -9.72 11.86 35.45
C PRO A 83 -8.60 11.76 34.40
N ASP A 84 -7.37 12.07 34.82
CA ASP A 84 -6.18 11.90 34.00
C ASP A 84 -6.06 10.44 33.56
N ARG A 85 -5.78 10.23 32.26
CA ARG A 85 -5.61 8.90 31.67
C ARG A 85 -4.21 8.71 31.14
N GLU A 86 -3.56 7.62 31.54
CA GLU A 86 -2.27 7.22 30.96
C GLU A 86 -2.48 6.56 29.60
N ILE A 87 -1.65 6.95 28.64
CA ILE A 87 -1.62 6.39 27.28
C ILE A 87 -0.23 5.85 27.01
N ARG A 88 -0.18 4.66 26.42
CA ARG A 88 1.07 4.01 26.04
C ARG A 88 1.04 3.63 24.58
N ILE A 89 1.98 4.16 23.80
CA ILE A 89 2.13 3.79 22.38
C ILE A 89 3.30 2.82 22.25
N TYR A 90 2.97 1.60 21.81
CA TYR A 90 3.90 0.52 21.54
C TYR A 90 4.06 0.36 20.03
N GLU A 91 5.30 0.32 19.55
CA GLU A 91 5.57 0.14 18.12
C GLU A 91 6.06 -1.29 17.82
N ALA A 92 5.36 -1.99 16.94
CA ALA A 92 5.82 -3.24 16.36
C ALA A 92 6.85 -2.95 15.27
N TYR A 93 8.11 -2.73 15.66
CA TYR A 93 9.17 -2.27 14.77
C TYR A 93 9.86 -3.41 14.01
N TRP A 94 9.40 -3.69 12.79
CA TRP A 94 9.81 -4.85 11.98
C TRP A 94 10.78 -4.52 10.84
N ALA A 95 11.08 -3.24 10.57
CA ALA A 95 11.95 -2.81 9.46
C ALA A 95 13.30 -3.58 9.37
N PRO A 96 14.03 -3.86 10.47
CA PRO A 96 15.30 -4.59 10.39
C PRO A 96 15.17 -6.04 9.90
N ILE A 97 14.00 -6.67 10.11
CA ILE A 97 13.74 -8.05 9.67
C ILE A 97 13.59 -8.10 8.14
N MET A 98 13.03 -7.03 7.56
CA MET A 98 12.71 -6.90 6.15
C MET A 98 13.82 -6.23 5.32
N ALA A 99 14.89 -5.76 5.96
CA ALA A 99 16.08 -5.28 5.26
C ALA A 99 16.67 -6.36 4.32
N ASP A 100 17.29 -5.92 3.23
CA ASP A 100 17.99 -6.74 2.23
C ASP A 100 17.13 -7.88 1.65
N THR A 101 15.85 -7.60 1.36
CA THR A 101 14.88 -8.63 0.97
C THR A 101 15.01 -9.09 -0.47
N SER A 102 15.36 -8.23 -1.44
CA SER A 102 15.48 -8.63 -2.84
C SER A 102 16.28 -7.65 -3.71
N SER A 103 16.90 -8.17 -4.77
CA SER A 103 17.54 -7.34 -5.80
C SER A 103 16.49 -6.67 -6.68
N ALA A 104 16.79 -5.47 -7.19
CA ALA A 104 15.88 -4.72 -8.07
C ALA A 104 15.40 -5.54 -9.28
N GLY A 105 16.26 -6.40 -9.84
CA GLY A 105 15.92 -7.27 -10.96
C GLY A 105 14.91 -8.37 -10.59
N ALA A 106 15.02 -8.95 -9.39
CA ALA A 106 14.07 -9.95 -8.92
C ALA A 106 12.67 -9.33 -8.73
N VAL A 107 12.62 -8.16 -8.09
CA VAL A 107 11.39 -7.39 -7.88
C VAL A 107 10.74 -7.00 -9.21
N ALA A 108 11.52 -6.51 -10.18
CA ALA A 108 11.01 -6.14 -11.50
C ALA A 108 10.38 -7.34 -12.23
N LEU A 109 11.07 -8.50 -12.24
CA LEU A 109 10.53 -9.72 -12.83
C LEU A 109 9.26 -10.18 -12.09
N TRP A 110 9.22 -10.03 -10.78
CA TRP A 110 8.04 -10.34 -9.96
C TRP A 110 6.84 -9.45 -10.30
N ILE A 111 7.03 -8.14 -10.54
CA ILE A 111 5.97 -7.22 -11.01
C ILE A 111 5.44 -7.67 -12.38
N VAL A 112 6.32 -7.99 -13.33
CA VAL A 112 5.92 -8.42 -14.69
C VAL A 112 5.04 -9.67 -14.64
N ARG A 113 5.33 -10.61 -13.72
CA ARG A 113 4.51 -11.81 -13.55
C ARG A 113 3.07 -11.51 -13.12
N GLN A 114 2.82 -10.38 -12.45
CA GLN A 114 1.47 -10.02 -11.99
C GLN A 114 0.51 -9.67 -13.14
N VAL A 115 1.01 -9.30 -14.32
CA VAL A 115 0.18 -9.01 -15.50
C VAL A 115 -0.60 -10.25 -15.98
N ARG A 116 -0.15 -11.46 -15.61
CA ARG A 116 -0.89 -12.70 -15.89
C ARG A 116 -2.13 -12.91 -15.01
N ARG A 117 -2.28 -12.17 -13.91
CA ARG A 117 -3.35 -12.38 -12.92
C ARG A 117 -4.77 -12.17 -13.48
N PRO A 118 -5.08 -11.06 -14.18
CA PRO A 118 -6.42 -10.86 -14.76
C PRO A 118 -6.82 -11.98 -15.74
N PHE A 119 -5.86 -12.54 -16.49
CA PHE A 119 -6.15 -13.67 -17.38
C PHE A 119 -6.46 -14.94 -16.59
N ALA A 120 -5.71 -15.21 -15.52
CA ALA A 120 -5.93 -16.38 -14.68
C ALA A 120 -7.31 -16.36 -13.99
N SER A 121 -7.77 -15.19 -13.52
CA SER A 121 -9.09 -15.00 -12.90
C SER A 121 -10.22 -15.06 -13.93
N PHE A 122 -10.04 -14.46 -15.12
CA PHE A 122 -11.06 -14.41 -16.18
C PHE A 122 -11.47 -15.80 -16.67
N PHE A 123 -10.48 -16.69 -16.87
CA PHE A 123 -10.71 -18.06 -17.32
C PHE A 123 -10.88 -19.07 -16.18
N SER A 124 -11.05 -18.61 -14.94
CA SER A 124 -11.22 -19.49 -13.78
C SER A 124 -12.65 -19.99 -13.62
N ASN A 125 -12.81 -21.18 -13.04
CA ASN A 125 -14.11 -21.67 -12.57
C ASN A 125 -14.71 -20.71 -11.55
N TRP A 126 -16.04 -20.63 -11.45
CA TRP A 126 -16.79 -19.71 -10.56
C TRP A 126 -16.54 -19.93 -9.05
N MET A 127 -15.94 -21.07 -8.68
CA MET A 127 -15.54 -21.37 -7.30
C MET A 127 -14.05 -21.24 -7.00
N GLU A 128 -13.21 -20.94 -8.00
CA GLU A 128 -11.85 -20.46 -7.71
C GLU A 128 -11.93 -19.02 -7.14
N PHE A 129 -10.85 -18.42 -6.65
CA PHE A 129 -10.84 -16.98 -6.29
C PHE A 129 -12.04 -16.50 -5.41
N ARG A 130 -12.56 -17.35 -4.51
CA ARG A 130 -13.84 -17.12 -3.81
C ARG A 130 -13.87 -15.78 -3.07
N ARG A 131 -12.79 -15.48 -2.36
CA ARG A 131 -12.62 -14.22 -1.63
C ARG A 131 -12.69 -13.01 -2.54
N LEU A 132 -12.01 -13.06 -3.70
CA LEU A 132 -12.06 -11.99 -4.71
C LEU A 132 -13.47 -11.83 -5.27
N ARG A 133 -14.21 -12.93 -5.49
CA ARG A 133 -15.60 -12.83 -5.95
C ARG A 133 -16.50 -12.19 -4.91
N ARG A 134 -16.39 -12.60 -3.63
CA ARG A 134 -17.15 -12.01 -2.52
C ARG A 134 -16.83 -10.52 -2.35
N SER A 135 -15.56 -10.13 -2.45
CA SER A 135 -15.16 -8.72 -2.35
C SER A 135 -15.81 -7.88 -3.45
N MET A 136 -15.96 -8.42 -4.66
CA MET A 136 -16.66 -7.75 -5.77
C MET A 136 -18.18 -7.69 -5.58
N LEU A 137 -18.76 -8.58 -4.78
CA LEU A 137 -20.18 -8.49 -4.40
C LEU A 137 -20.38 -7.38 -3.35
N ALA A 138 -19.47 -7.29 -2.38
CA ALA A 138 -19.46 -6.22 -1.39
C ALA A 138 -19.20 -4.84 -2.01
N GLU A 139 -18.23 -4.73 -2.95
CA GLU A 139 -18.00 -3.51 -3.74
C GLU A 139 -19.26 -3.08 -4.51
N LEU A 140 -19.99 -4.05 -5.09
CA LEU A 140 -21.24 -3.77 -5.82
C LEU A 140 -22.33 -3.21 -4.90
N LEU A 141 -22.46 -3.75 -3.69
CA LEU A 141 -23.42 -3.26 -2.68
C LEU A 141 -23.11 -1.81 -2.30
N ASP A 142 -21.85 -1.51 -1.98
CA ASP A 142 -21.43 -0.17 -1.58
C ASP A 142 -21.62 0.84 -2.72
N ARG A 143 -21.29 0.45 -3.96
CA ARG A 143 -21.46 1.31 -5.15
C ARG A 143 -22.92 1.65 -5.45
N GLU A 144 -23.85 0.79 -5.09
CA GLU A 144 -25.28 1.02 -5.33
C GLU A 144 -25.92 1.94 -4.28
N GLY A 145 -25.15 2.37 -3.28
CA GLY A 145 -25.60 3.22 -2.16
C GLY A 145 -25.77 2.44 -0.85
N GLY A 146 -25.29 1.20 -0.79
CA GLY A 146 -25.34 0.35 0.40
C GLY A 146 -26.77 -0.05 0.80
N PRO A 147 -26.96 -0.58 2.02
CA PRO A 147 -28.25 -1.08 2.51
C PRO A 147 -29.40 -0.06 2.50
N LYS A 148 -29.09 1.24 2.42
CA LYS A 148 -30.08 2.33 2.40
C LYS A 148 -30.85 2.43 1.08
N THR A 149 -30.32 1.84 0.01
CA THR A 149 -30.81 2.05 -1.37
C THR A 149 -31.19 0.75 -2.07
N VAL A 150 -30.62 -0.38 -1.62
CA VAL A 150 -30.88 -1.69 -2.20
C VAL A 150 -31.42 -2.64 -1.13
N ASN A 151 -32.17 -3.65 -1.58
CA ASN A 151 -32.65 -4.71 -0.70
C ASN A 151 -31.46 -5.56 -0.21
N GLU A 152 -30.99 -5.30 1.01
CA GLU A 152 -29.84 -6.00 1.60
C GLU A 152 -30.09 -7.50 1.76
N ASP A 153 -31.35 -7.92 1.93
CA ASP A 153 -31.69 -9.34 2.07
C ASP A 153 -31.41 -10.13 0.77
N ASP A 154 -31.59 -9.50 -0.41
CA ASP A 154 -31.24 -10.15 -1.68
C ASP A 154 -29.72 -10.37 -1.80
N TYR A 155 -28.90 -9.45 -1.27
CA TYR A 155 -27.44 -9.57 -1.21
C TYR A 155 -26.99 -10.62 -0.20
N GLU A 156 -27.62 -10.66 0.97
CA GLU A 156 -27.36 -11.63 2.03
C GLU A 156 -27.72 -13.05 1.55
N ALA A 157 -28.89 -13.23 0.94
CA ALA A 157 -29.32 -14.51 0.36
C ALA A 157 -28.34 -15.00 -0.71
N LEU A 158 -27.86 -14.10 -1.58
CA LEU A 158 -26.87 -14.43 -2.60
C LEU A 158 -25.52 -14.83 -2.00
N CYS A 159 -25.06 -14.13 -0.95
CA CYS A 159 -23.82 -14.43 -0.25
C CYS A 159 -23.86 -15.82 0.41
N GLN A 160 -24.95 -16.12 1.13
CA GLN A 160 -25.18 -17.42 1.75
C GLN A 160 -25.26 -18.55 0.73
N ALA A 161 -26.00 -18.34 -0.36
CA ALA A 161 -26.10 -19.32 -1.43
C ALA A 161 -24.73 -19.58 -2.09
N TYR A 162 -23.92 -18.55 -2.31
CA TYR A 162 -22.56 -18.71 -2.84
C TYR A 162 -21.65 -19.50 -1.89
N ALA A 163 -21.73 -19.26 -0.59
CA ALA A 163 -20.99 -20.02 0.41
C ALA A 163 -21.40 -21.50 0.43
N ASP A 164 -22.70 -21.79 0.41
CA ASP A 164 -23.22 -23.16 0.43
C ASP A 164 -22.86 -23.94 -0.84
N PHE A 165 -22.92 -23.28 -2.00
CA PHE A 165 -22.46 -23.86 -3.27
C PHE A 165 -20.98 -24.24 -3.20
N GLY A 166 -20.16 -23.42 -2.53
CA GLY A 166 -18.72 -23.68 -2.38
C GLY A 166 -18.35 -24.76 -1.36
N ASP A 167 -19.13 -24.91 -0.30
CA ASP A 167 -18.86 -25.91 0.75
C ASP A 167 -19.24 -27.33 0.31
N GLY A 168 -19.96 -27.48 -0.81
CA GLY A 168 -20.36 -28.79 -1.30
C GLY A 168 -21.35 -29.50 -0.39
N ARG A 169 -22.13 -28.72 0.37
CA ARG A 169 -23.24 -29.22 1.20
C ARG A 169 -24.41 -29.74 0.35
N THR A 170 -24.33 -29.58 -0.96
CA THR A 170 -25.24 -30.15 -1.97
C THR A 170 -24.43 -30.94 -3.00
N VAL A 171 -25.07 -31.95 -3.60
CA VAL A 171 -24.48 -32.76 -4.68
C VAL A 171 -24.10 -31.81 -5.81
N ALA A 172 -22.80 -31.72 -6.10
CA ALA A 172 -22.31 -30.87 -7.18
C ALA A 172 -23.04 -31.26 -8.48
N PRO A 173 -23.68 -30.32 -9.20
CA PRO A 173 -24.33 -30.64 -10.45
C PRO A 173 -23.33 -31.32 -11.39
N LYS A 174 -23.75 -32.40 -12.06
CA LYS A 174 -22.97 -33.02 -13.14
C LYS A 174 -22.70 -31.92 -14.18
N GLY A 175 -21.47 -31.39 -14.22
CA GLY A 175 -21.13 -30.25 -15.10
C GLY A 175 -20.11 -29.24 -14.56
N GLY A 176 -19.70 -29.33 -13.30
CA GLY A 176 -18.54 -28.58 -12.76
C GLY A 176 -18.89 -27.33 -11.94
N GLN A 177 -17.91 -26.45 -11.73
CA GLN A 177 -17.99 -25.27 -10.86
C GLN A 177 -18.19 -23.97 -11.66
N SER A 178 -18.99 -24.03 -12.73
CA SER A 178 -19.23 -22.88 -13.62
C SER A 178 -20.27 -21.91 -13.05
N PHE A 179 -20.34 -20.69 -13.61
CA PHE A 179 -21.40 -19.76 -13.24
C PHE A 179 -22.80 -20.25 -13.65
N ALA A 180 -22.91 -21.00 -14.74
CA ALA A 180 -24.18 -21.59 -15.17
C ALA A 180 -24.69 -22.61 -14.14
N CYS A 181 -23.81 -23.46 -13.61
CA CYS A 181 -24.15 -24.38 -12.53
C CYS A 181 -24.58 -23.64 -11.26
N PHE A 182 -23.93 -22.50 -10.95
CA PHE A 182 -24.33 -21.66 -9.82
C PHE A 182 -25.73 -21.05 -10.01
N THR A 183 -26.08 -20.57 -11.21
CA THR A 183 -27.43 -20.03 -11.46
C THR A 183 -28.50 -21.12 -11.39
N THR A 184 -28.24 -22.33 -11.88
CA THR A 184 -29.16 -23.47 -11.71
C THR A 184 -29.33 -23.86 -10.24
N PHE A 185 -28.25 -23.81 -9.46
CA PHE A 185 -28.31 -24.02 -8.02
C PHE A 185 -29.16 -22.94 -7.31
N LEU A 186 -29.03 -21.67 -7.72
CA LEU A 186 -29.86 -20.59 -7.19
C LEU A 186 -31.34 -20.77 -7.54
N GLU A 187 -31.65 -21.20 -8.76
CA GLU A 187 -33.01 -21.51 -9.20
C GLU A 187 -33.64 -22.60 -8.33
N ASP A 188 -32.93 -23.70 -8.10
CA ASP A 188 -33.37 -24.80 -7.25
C ASP A 188 -33.56 -24.37 -5.78
N ARG A 189 -32.59 -23.65 -5.22
CA ARG A 189 -32.64 -23.19 -3.82
C ARG A 189 -33.82 -22.24 -3.54
N LEU A 190 -34.16 -21.37 -4.50
CA LEU A 190 -35.17 -20.33 -4.35
C LEU A 190 -36.50 -20.70 -5.02
N CYS A 191 -36.73 -21.99 -5.35
CA CYS A 191 -37.92 -22.45 -6.07
C CYS A 191 -39.25 -22.11 -5.37
N ASN A 192 -39.24 -21.94 -4.05
CA ASN A 192 -40.42 -21.62 -3.25
C ASN A 192 -40.87 -20.15 -3.34
N SER A 193 -40.06 -19.26 -3.93
CA SER A 193 -40.34 -17.81 -4.01
C SER A 193 -39.93 -17.26 -5.37
N THR A 194 -40.88 -17.20 -6.32
CA THR A 194 -40.61 -16.78 -7.70
C THR A 194 -40.10 -15.33 -7.81
N ASP A 195 -40.55 -14.43 -6.92
CA ASP A 195 -40.12 -13.03 -6.93
C ASP A 195 -38.70 -12.86 -6.41
N GLU A 196 -38.38 -13.49 -5.28
CA GLU A 196 -37.03 -13.48 -4.72
C GLU A 196 -36.04 -14.16 -5.66
N GLN A 197 -36.41 -15.32 -6.22
CA GLN A 197 -35.61 -16.02 -7.22
C GLN A 197 -35.26 -15.09 -8.41
N ARG A 198 -36.24 -14.37 -8.96
CA ARG A 198 -36.00 -13.42 -10.07
C ARG A 198 -35.03 -12.30 -9.67
N ARG A 199 -35.20 -11.70 -8.49
CA ARG A 199 -34.33 -10.61 -8.00
C ARG A 199 -32.91 -11.09 -7.73
N VAL A 200 -32.74 -12.19 -7.00
CA VAL A 200 -31.43 -12.76 -6.63
C VAL A 200 -30.68 -13.25 -7.88
N LEU A 201 -31.36 -13.88 -8.85
CA LEU A 201 -30.74 -14.26 -10.13
C LEU A 201 -30.30 -13.05 -10.96
N ALA A 202 -31.11 -11.98 -10.99
CA ALA A 202 -30.74 -10.74 -11.66
C ALA A 202 -29.50 -10.12 -11.00
N LEU A 203 -29.45 -10.12 -9.65
CA LEU A 203 -28.30 -9.67 -8.88
C LEU A 203 -27.06 -10.53 -9.15
N ALA A 204 -27.17 -11.86 -9.21
CA ALA A 204 -26.07 -12.76 -9.54
C ALA A 204 -25.48 -12.46 -10.94
N ARG A 205 -26.33 -12.21 -11.94
CA ARG A 205 -25.89 -11.81 -13.29
C ARG A 205 -25.26 -10.43 -13.31
N LYS A 206 -25.77 -9.49 -12.50
CA LYS A 206 -25.18 -8.16 -12.30
C LYS A 206 -23.79 -8.26 -11.67
N TRP A 207 -23.64 -9.07 -10.63
CA TRP A 207 -22.38 -9.37 -9.96
C TRP A 207 -21.36 -9.96 -10.92
N ARG A 208 -21.71 -10.96 -11.74
CA ARG A 208 -20.79 -11.49 -12.77
C ARG A 208 -20.34 -10.42 -13.76
N ARG A 209 -21.25 -9.59 -14.26
CA ARG A 209 -20.89 -8.49 -15.18
C ARG A 209 -19.98 -7.46 -14.52
N HIS A 210 -20.25 -7.13 -13.25
CA HIS A 210 -19.41 -6.23 -12.46
C HIS A 210 -18.00 -6.81 -12.31
N PHE A 211 -17.88 -8.07 -11.88
CA PHE A 211 -16.61 -8.79 -11.78
C PHE A 211 -15.80 -8.72 -13.09
N LEU A 212 -16.42 -9.10 -14.23
CA LEU A 212 -15.72 -9.09 -15.53
C LEU A 212 -15.25 -7.69 -15.93
N ARG A 213 -16.06 -6.65 -15.71
CA ARG A 213 -15.68 -5.26 -16.00
C ARG A 213 -14.52 -4.80 -15.12
N ARG A 214 -14.49 -5.19 -13.85
CA ARG A 214 -13.40 -4.86 -12.92
C ARG A 214 -12.10 -5.56 -13.32
N GLU A 215 -12.14 -6.82 -13.71
CA GLU A 215 -10.95 -7.54 -14.20
C GLU A 215 -10.39 -6.93 -15.49
N VAL A 216 -11.25 -6.51 -16.43
CA VAL A 216 -10.80 -5.75 -17.62
C VAL A 216 -10.16 -4.42 -17.21
N GLY A 217 -10.75 -3.69 -16.28
CA GLY A 217 -10.16 -2.46 -15.73
C GLY A 217 -8.79 -2.69 -15.09
N ASN A 218 -8.66 -3.75 -14.28
CA ASN A 218 -7.40 -4.14 -13.64
C ASN A 218 -6.34 -4.53 -14.68
N LEU A 219 -6.72 -5.24 -15.74
CA LEU A 219 -5.82 -5.56 -16.85
C LEU A 219 -5.31 -4.31 -17.54
N LEU A 220 -6.20 -3.37 -17.90
CA LEU A 220 -5.81 -2.11 -18.54
C LEU A 220 -4.87 -1.29 -17.65
N PHE A 221 -5.16 -1.22 -16.35
CA PHE A 221 -4.31 -0.54 -15.38
C PHE A 221 -2.91 -1.17 -15.30
N LEU A 222 -2.83 -2.50 -15.18
CA LEU A 222 -1.56 -3.23 -15.13
C LEU A 222 -0.74 -3.10 -16.42
N LEU A 223 -1.39 -3.17 -17.58
CA LEU A 223 -0.76 -2.93 -18.87
C LEU A 223 -0.22 -1.50 -18.97
N THR A 224 -0.96 -0.53 -18.45
CA THR A 224 -0.52 0.88 -18.41
C THR A 224 0.72 1.05 -17.54
N ILE A 225 0.77 0.44 -16.34
CA ILE A 225 1.95 0.47 -15.48
C ILE A 225 3.14 -0.23 -16.15
N LEU A 226 2.92 -1.43 -16.70
CA LEU A 226 3.97 -2.16 -17.41
C LEU A 226 4.54 -1.32 -18.56
N LEU A 227 3.67 -0.68 -19.33
CA LEU A 227 4.06 0.17 -20.43
C LEU A 227 4.83 1.41 -19.96
N ALA A 228 4.40 2.03 -18.86
CA ALA A 228 5.13 3.13 -18.24
C ALA A 228 6.53 2.72 -17.77
N ILE A 229 6.68 1.53 -17.20
CA ILE A 229 7.99 0.98 -16.80
C ILE A 229 8.86 0.73 -18.03
N LEU A 230 8.33 0.05 -19.06
CA LEU A 230 9.07 -0.28 -20.27
C LEU A 230 9.51 0.98 -21.05
N THR A 231 8.63 1.96 -21.18
CA THR A 231 8.95 3.24 -21.83
C THR A 231 9.97 4.05 -21.03
N SER A 232 9.87 4.03 -19.71
CA SER A 232 10.87 4.66 -18.82
C SER A 232 12.24 3.98 -18.93
N LEU A 233 12.28 2.64 -18.99
CA LEU A 233 13.51 1.88 -19.18
C LEU A 233 14.14 2.16 -20.55
N ALA A 234 13.33 2.16 -21.60
CA ALA A 234 13.77 2.51 -22.95
C ALA A 234 14.35 3.93 -23.00
N ALA A 235 13.71 4.90 -22.34
CA ALA A 235 14.22 6.27 -22.23
C ALA A 235 15.54 6.34 -21.47
N CYS A 236 15.72 5.54 -20.41
CA CYS A 236 16.99 5.46 -19.68
C CYS A 236 18.12 4.87 -20.54
N ILE A 237 17.83 3.79 -21.28
CA ILE A 237 18.80 3.15 -22.20
C ILE A 237 19.18 4.13 -23.30
N TRP A 238 18.19 4.77 -23.92
CA TRP A 238 18.41 5.80 -24.94
C TRP A 238 19.27 6.94 -24.42
N GLY A 239 18.95 7.49 -23.24
CA GLY A 239 19.74 8.51 -22.59
C GLY A 239 21.18 8.07 -22.33
N ALA A 240 21.41 6.83 -21.90
CA ALA A 240 22.75 6.29 -21.70
C ALA A 240 23.53 6.14 -23.01
N MET A 241 22.88 5.67 -24.09
CA MET A 241 23.50 5.59 -25.42
C MET A 241 23.93 6.97 -25.91
N MET A 242 23.09 7.99 -25.73
CA MET A 242 23.45 9.37 -26.07
C MET A 242 24.68 9.87 -25.29
N VAL A 243 24.83 9.50 -24.01
CA VAL A 243 26.04 9.83 -23.24
C VAL A 243 27.27 9.14 -23.81
N VAL A 244 27.16 7.86 -24.20
CA VAL A 244 28.27 7.11 -24.80
C VAL A 244 28.68 7.74 -26.13
N ASP A 245 27.72 8.07 -26.98
CA ASP A 245 27.98 8.77 -28.25
C ASP A 245 28.64 10.13 -28.02
N TRP A 246 28.15 10.88 -27.01
CA TRP A 246 28.73 12.17 -26.62
C TRP A 246 30.18 12.03 -26.14
N ILE A 247 30.46 11.05 -25.27
CA ILE A 247 31.83 10.74 -24.83
C ILE A 247 32.68 10.33 -26.03
N GLY A 248 32.15 9.51 -26.94
CA GLY A 248 32.83 9.06 -28.15
C GLY A 248 33.22 10.23 -29.06
N GLN A 249 32.30 11.16 -29.32
CA GLN A 249 32.56 12.37 -30.10
C GLN A 249 33.56 13.30 -29.40
N PHE A 250 33.43 13.47 -28.09
CA PHE A 250 34.38 14.25 -27.30
C PHE A 250 35.79 13.65 -27.36
N VAL A 251 35.94 12.32 -27.19
CA VAL A 251 37.23 11.64 -27.29
C VAL A 251 37.79 11.72 -28.71
N ALA A 252 36.97 11.48 -29.73
CA ALA A 252 37.38 11.57 -31.14
C ALA A 252 37.85 12.97 -31.53
N SER A 253 37.19 14.03 -31.03
CA SER A 253 37.59 15.42 -31.27
C SER A 253 38.83 15.89 -30.51
N ASN A 254 39.26 15.12 -29.49
CA ASN A 254 40.41 15.44 -28.64
C ASN A 254 41.60 14.46 -28.79
N LEU A 255 41.46 13.41 -29.60
CA LEU A 255 42.60 12.58 -30.02
C LEU A 255 43.49 13.37 -30.99
N PRO A 256 44.81 13.37 -30.81
CA PRO A 256 45.71 13.96 -31.80
C PRO A 256 45.51 13.24 -33.14
N GLN A 257 45.20 13.96 -34.21
CA GLN A 257 45.31 13.41 -35.55
C GLN A 257 46.78 13.07 -35.79
N ALA A 258 47.14 11.80 -35.69
CA ALA A 258 48.37 11.29 -36.26
C ALA A 258 48.22 11.27 -37.78
N GLN A 259 48.28 12.45 -38.40
CA GLN A 259 48.48 12.57 -39.83
C GLN A 259 49.99 12.54 -40.10
N ASP A 260 50.42 11.41 -40.66
CA ASP A 260 51.38 11.29 -41.77
C ASP A 260 52.44 12.38 -41.90
N ASN A 261 53.60 12.16 -41.27
CA ASN A 261 54.88 12.64 -41.76
C ASN A 261 55.85 11.45 -41.88
N ALA A 262 55.51 10.49 -42.75
CA ALA A 262 56.47 9.56 -43.31
C ALA A 262 56.95 10.11 -44.66
N GLY A 263 57.99 10.94 -44.63
CA GLY A 263 58.62 11.44 -45.85
C GLY A 263 59.62 12.56 -45.59
N GLY A 264 60.86 12.22 -45.23
CA GLY A 264 61.98 13.16 -45.25
C GLY A 264 63.03 12.87 -44.19
N ALA A 265 64.23 12.55 -44.64
CA ALA A 265 65.36 12.05 -43.87
C ALA A 265 66.05 13.09 -42.96
N VAL A 266 66.48 12.57 -41.79
CA VAL A 266 67.76 12.77 -41.05
C VAL A 266 68.47 14.14 -41.17
N ASP A 267 68.60 14.85 -40.04
CA ASP A 267 69.90 15.17 -39.42
C ASP A 267 69.77 15.89 -38.05
N GLY A 268 70.58 15.43 -37.07
CA GLY A 268 71.34 16.31 -36.17
C GLY A 268 70.73 16.86 -34.87
N ALA A 269 71.06 16.17 -33.76
CA ALA A 269 71.46 16.74 -32.45
C ALA A 269 70.46 17.51 -31.56
N SER A 270 70.02 16.80 -30.51
CA SER A 270 69.88 17.21 -29.10
C SER A 270 69.46 18.65 -28.75
N THR A 271 68.29 18.79 -28.13
CA THR A 271 68.13 19.35 -26.77
C THR A 271 66.71 19.10 -26.27
N ALA A 272 66.60 18.26 -25.25
CA ALA A 272 65.40 18.18 -24.43
C ALA A 272 65.31 19.44 -23.57
N GLY A 273 64.20 20.17 -23.66
CA GLY A 273 63.96 21.36 -22.84
C GLY A 273 62.51 21.83 -22.91
N MET A 274 61.70 21.34 -21.97
CA MET A 274 60.50 22.00 -21.42
C MET A 274 59.56 22.75 -22.38
N ALA A 275 58.45 22.11 -22.78
CA ALA A 275 57.12 22.74 -22.91
C ALA A 275 56.04 21.75 -23.41
N VAL A 276 55.73 20.68 -22.65
CA VAL A 276 54.60 19.79 -23.02
C VAL A 276 53.50 19.72 -21.95
N THR A 277 53.67 20.37 -20.80
CA THR A 277 52.70 20.28 -19.70
C THR A 277 51.75 21.49 -19.55
N GLY A 278 52.01 22.60 -20.25
CA GLY A 278 51.16 23.82 -20.15
C GLY A 278 50.11 23.98 -21.27
N GLY A 279 50.47 23.66 -22.52
CA GLY A 279 49.61 23.88 -23.69
C GLY A 279 48.39 22.96 -23.75
N ASN A 280 48.53 21.70 -23.30
CA ASN A 280 47.44 20.73 -23.34
C ASN A 280 46.34 21.02 -22.31
N ALA A 281 46.66 21.55 -21.13
CA ALA A 281 45.65 21.86 -20.11
C ALA A 281 44.87 23.14 -20.44
N ALA A 282 45.53 24.17 -20.99
CA ALA A 282 44.88 25.41 -21.42
C ALA A 282 44.02 25.18 -22.67
N ASN A 283 44.53 24.46 -23.68
CA ASN A 283 43.76 24.09 -24.87
C ASN A 283 42.60 23.14 -24.53
N PHE A 284 42.78 22.23 -23.56
CA PHE A 284 41.70 21.39 -23.05
C PHE A 284 40.61 22.23 -22.36
N ARG A 285 40.97 23.21 -21.53
CA ARG A 285 39.99 24.09 -20.87
C ARG A 285 39.22 24.98 -21.85
N VAL A 286 39.90 25.54 -22.85
CA VAL A 286 39.27 26.37 -23.88
C VAL A 286 38.35 25.52 -24.76
N ARG A 287 38.81 24.36 -25.26
CA ARG A 287 37.99 23.44 -26.06
C ARG A 287 36.83 22.83 -25.28
N LEU A 288 37.02 22.51 -23.99
CA LEU A 288 35.94 22.07 -23.11
C LEU A 288 34.90 23.17 -22.93
N SER A 289 35.31 24.44 -22.81
CA SER A 289 34.38 25.57 -22.70
C SER A 289 33.60 25.83 -23.99
N GLU A 290 34.22 25.68 -25.17
CA GLU A 290 33.53 25.77 -26.46
C GLU A 290 32.54 24.62 -26.67
N TYR A 291 32.91 23.39 -26.28
CA TYR A 291 32.04 22.22 -26.34
C TYR A 291 30.85 22.33 -25.36
N LEU A 292 31.10 22.82 -24.13
CA LEU A 292 30.04 23.06 -23.14
C LEU A 292 29.08 24.18 -23.56
N ASN A 293 29.57 25.18 -24.31
CA ASN A 293 28.74 26.25 -24.86
C ASN A 293 27.98 25.83 -26.15
N ALA A 294 28.48 24.81 -26.87
CA ALA A 294 27.82 24.23 -28.04
C ALA A 294 26.76 23.18 -27.70
N LEU A 295 26.76 22.68 -26.45
CA LEU A 295 25.74 21.78 -25.95
C LEU A 295 24.44 22.55 -25.74
N ASP A 296 23.38 22.16 -26.43
CA ASP A 296 22.06 22.66 -26.08
C ASP A 296 21.66 22.13 -24.70
N PHE A 297 20.78 22.86 -24.01
CA PHE A 297 20.30 22.49 -22.68
C PHE A 297 19.74 21.05 -22.65
N TRP A 298 19.13 20.60 -23.75
CA TRP A 298 18.52 19.27 -23.87
C TRP A 298 19.54 18.13 -23.91
N SER A 299 20.74 18.38 -24.43
CA SER A 299 21.85 17.43 -24.53
C SER A 299 22.46 17.09 -23.17
N ILE A 300 22.38 18.01 -22.20
CA ILE A 300 22.84 17.80 -20.82
C ILE A 300 21.68 17.35 -19.91
N ALA A 301 20.49 17.95 -20.08
CA ALA A 301 19.34 17.68 -19.22
C ALA A 301 18.83 16.24 -19.37
N THR A 302 18.77 15.72 -20.60
CA THR A 302 18.22 14.38 -20.89
C THR A 302 19.00 13.24 -20.18
N PRO A 303 20.33 13.14 -20.30
CA PRO A 303 21.07 12.08 -19.62
C PRO A 303 21.12 12.26 -18.09
N ALA A 304 21.18 13.48 -17.59
CA ALA A 304 21.11 13.75 -16.14
C ALA A 304 19.77 13.29 -15.56
N VAL A 305 18.65 13.58 -16.25
CA VAL A 305 17.32 13.09 -15.87
C VAL A 305 17.26 11.56 -15.95
N GLY A 306 17.83 10.94 -16.99
CA GLY A 306 17.89 9.48 -17.11
C GLY A 306 18.63 8.80 -15.96
N ILE A 307 19.78 9.33 -15.54
CA ILE A 307 20.56 8.80 -14.41
C ILE A 307 19.81 8.99 -13.09
N LEU A 308 19.23 10.17 -12.84
CA LEU A 308 18.45 10.44 -11.64
C LEU A 308 17.21 9.54 -11.56
N MET A 309 16.53 9.31 -12.69
CA MET A 309 15.43 8.36 -12.80
C MET A 309 15.88 6.93 -12.50
N ALA A 310 17.00 6.48 -13.07
CA ALA A 310 17.52 5.13 -12.83
C ALA A 310 17.89 4.88 -11.36
N LEU A 311 18.52 5.87 -10.70
CA LEU A 311 18.85 5.80 -9.26
C LEU A 311 17.58 5.79 -8.39
N GLY A 312 16.60 6.64 -8.70
CA GLY A 312 15.32 6.70 -8.00
C GLY A 312 14.51 5.40 -8.15
N VAL A 313 14.41 4.86 -9.37
CA VAL A 313 13.73 3.59 -9.67
C VAL A 313 14.39 2.43 -8.94
N ARG A 314 15.72 2.36 -8.93
CA ARG A 314 16.44 1.30 -8.19
C ARG A 314 16.09 1.34 -6.71
N LYS A 315 16.18 2.51 -6.07
CA LYS A 315 15.86 2.68 -4.64
C LYS A 315 14.40 2.35 -4.33
N PHE A 316 13.46 2.76 -5.19
CA PHE A 316 12.05 2.42 -5.04
C PHE A 316 11.80 0.92 -5.13
N LEU A 317 12.41 0.25 -6.12
CA LEU A 317 12.27 -1.19 -6.30
C LEU A 317 12.88 -1.99 -5.14
N THR A 318 14.04 -1.59 -4.61
CA THR A 318 14.69 -2.33 -3.52
C THR A 318 14.07 -2.04 -2.16
N ASP A 319 13.88 -0.76 -1.82
CA ASP A 319 13.57 -0.35 -0.45
C ASP A 319 12.07 -0.41 -0.14
N TYR A 320 11.20 -0.32 -1.15
CA TYR A 320 9.74 -0.34 -0.97
C TYR A 320 9.12 -1.60 -1.54
N MET A 321 9.37 -1.90 -2.82
CA MET A 321 8.77 -3.07 -3.45
C MET A 321 9.41 -4.39 -2.99
N GLY A 322 10.67 -4.38 -2.52
CA GLY A 322 11.30 -5.54 -1.90
C GLY A 322 10.59 -6.00 -0.62
N ASP A 323 10.16 -5.06 0.23
CA ASP A 323 9.37 -5.34 1.44
C ASP A 323 8.02 -5.97 1.08
N VAL A 324 7.33 -5.41 0.08
CA VAL A 324 6.04 -5.95 -0.39
C VAL A 324 6.22 -7.35 -0.96
N GLU A 325 7.24 -7.57 -1.79
CA GLU A 325 7.53 -8.90 -2.34
C GLU A 325 7.79 -9.91 -1.21
N ALA A 326 8.67 -9.59 -0.27
CA ALA A 326 8.98 -10.51 0.82
C ALA A 326 7.79 -10.77 1.76
N TRP A 327 6.97 -9.75 2.03
CA TRP A 327 5.77 -9.89 2.85
C TRP A 327 4.71 -10.75 2.16
N SER A 328 4.54 -10.57 0.85
CA SER A 328 3.53 -11.26 0.06
C SER A 328 3.95 -12.66 -0.43
N THR A 329 5.08 -13.18 0.04
CA THR A 329 5.49 -14.56 -0.21
C THR A 329 4.85 -15.51 0.81
N TYR A 330 3.81 -16.23 0.37
CA TYR A 330 3.09 -17.24 1.17
C TYR A 330 3.63 -18.66 0.98
N GLN A 331 4.56 -18.87 0.05
CA GLN A 331 5.10 -20.19 -0.23
C GLN A 331 6.15 -20.56 0.83
N GLU A 332 5.87 -21.59 1.62
CA GLU A 332 6.73 -21.98 2.75
C GLU A 332 8.13 -22.45 2.35
N THR A 333 8.32 -22.87 1.10
CA THR A 333 9.61 -23.29 0.56
C THR A 333 10.51 -22.11 0.16
N ASP A 334 10.03 -20.88 0.23
CA ASP A 334 10.79 -19.67 -0.09
C ASP A 334 11.44 -19.10 1.18
N THR A 335 12.70 -18.68 1.11
CA THR A 335 13.41 -18.11 2.25
C THR A 335 12.77 -16.80 2.76
N LYS A 336 12.04 -16.08 1.91
CA LYS A 336 11.28 -14.87 2.28
C LYS A 336 10.14 -15.18 3.27
N TYR A 337 9.58 -16.40 3.22
CA TYR A 337 8.55 -16.84 4.17
C TYR A 337 9.05 -16.81 5.63
N LEU A 338 10.32 -17.13 5.86
CA LEU A 338 10.93 -17.06 7.19
C LEU A 338 10.96 -15.64 7.74
N LYS A 339 11.16 -14.63 6.89
CA LYS A 339 11.10 -13.21 7.29
C LYS A 339 9.67 -12.85 7.70
N ARG A 340 8.67 -13.19 6.87
CA ARG A 340 7.25 -13.00 7.21
C ARG A 340 6.89 -13.63 8.57
N LYS A 341 7.32 -14.87 8.82
CA LYS A 341 7.10 -15.56 10.11
C LYS A 341 7.75 -14.81 11.29
N LYS A 342 8.98 -14.30 11.12
CA LYS A 342 9.67 -13.49 12.14
C LYS A 342 8.94 -12.17 12.42
N VAL A 343 8.44 -11.49 11.39
CA VAL A 343 7.65 -10.26 11.53
C VAL A 343 6.35 -10.53 12.31
N ILE A 344 5.61 -11.58 11.95
CA ILE A 344 4.39 -11.97 12.67
C ILE A 344 4.70 -12.30 14.14
N ALA A 345 5.76 -13.08 14.39
CA ALA A 345 6.17 -13.43 15.74
C ALA A 345 6.55 -12.19 16.58
N LEU A 346 7.24 -11.21 15.98
CA LEU A 346 7.53 -9.94 16.65
C LEU A 346 6.23 -9.19 16.99
N GLY A 347 5.32 -9.06 16.03
CA GLY A 347 4.01 -8.43 16.26
C GLY A 347 3.22 -9.13 17.38
N SER A 348 3.16 -10.46 17.35
CA SER A 348 2.47 -11.25 18.37
C SER A 348 3.10 -11.08 19.75
N LYS A 349 4.43 -10.98 19.85
CA LYS A 349 5.11 -10.68 21.12
C LYS A 349 4.74 -9.31 21.66
N VAL A 350 4.74 -8.27 20.82
CA VAL A 350 4.34 -6.91 21.24
C VAL A 350 2.90 -6.89 21.73
N VAL A 351 1.96 -7.48 20.98
CA VAL A 351 0.56 -7.51 21.39
C VAL A 351 0.38 -8.32 22.68
N ALA A 352 1.01 -9.50 22.80
CA ALA A 352 0.95 -10.30 24.01
C ALA A 352 1.52 -9.57 25.23
N HIS A 353 2.64 -8.85 25.06
CA HIS A 353 3.27 -8.04 26.11
C HIS A 353 2.36 -6.93 26.64
N VAL A 354 1.65 -6.26 25.72
CA VAL A 354 0.72 -5.17 26.04
C VAL A 354 -0.53 -5.70 26.72
N LEU A 355 -1.21 -6.68 26.11
CA LEU A 355 -2.48 -7.20 26.61
C LEU A 355 -2.31 -8.05 27.88
N GLY A 356 -1.13 -8.64 28.07
CA GLY A 356 -0.75 -9.34 29.30
C GLY A 356 -0.43 -8.41 30.47
N HIS A 357 -0.45 -7.09 30.30
CA HIS A 357 -0.25 -6.16 31.41
C HIS A 357 -1.54 -5.99 32.21
N ASP A 358 -1.49 -6.23 33.52
CA ASP A 358 -2.66 -6.13 34.42
C ASP A 358 -3.36 -4.76 34.42
N ARG A 359 -2.63 -3.68 34.09
CA ARG A 359 -3.15 -2.30 34.03
C ARG A 359 -3.64 -1.89 32.65
N CYS A 360 -3.43 -2.71 31.62
CA CYS A 360 -3.94 -2.43 30.28
C CYS A 360 -5.45 -2.61 30.27
N GLU A 361 -6.20 -1.51 30.33
CA GLU A 361 -7.66 -1.54 30.33
C GLU A 361 -8.19 -1.97 28.95
N ARG A 362 -7.64 -1.36 27.89
CA ARG A 362 -8.00 -1.65 26.51
C ARG A 362 -6.87 -1.26 25.56
N ALA A 363 -6.93 -1.79 24.35
CA ALA A 363 -5.98 -1.51 23.28
C ALA A 363 -6.68 -1.10 21.98
N VAL A 364 -6.08 -0.12 21.30
CA VAL A 364 -6.40 0.28 19.94
C VAL A 364 -5.23 -0.11 19.04
N VAL A 365 -5.47 -0.91 18.02
CA VAL A 365 -4.44 -1.27 17.03
C VAL A 365 -4.51 -0.24 15.91
N VAL A 366 -3.45 0.53 15.71
CA VAL A 366 -3.34 1.53 14.64
C VAL A 366 -2.28 1.08 13.65
N SER A 367 -2.57 1.16 12.35
CA SER A 367 -1.64 0.65 11.34
C SER A 367 -1.67 1.48 10.07
N HIS A 368 -0.51 1.61 9.44
CA HIS A 368 -0.34 2.39 8.21
C HIS A 368 0.32 1.57 7.11
N SER A 369 -0.15 1.75 5.86
CA SER A 369 0.44 1.12 4.67
C SER A 369 0.61 -0.40 4.85
N LEU A 370 1.76 -0.98 4.50
CA LEU A 370 2.05 -2.42 4.67
C LEU A 370 1.85 -2.92 6.11
N GLY A 371 2.04 -2.06 7.11
CA GLY A 371 1.81 -2.38 8.52
C GLY A 371 0.39 -2.83 8.82
N THR A 372 -0.61 -2.41 8.03
CA THR A 372 -2.01 -2.87 8.16
C THR A 372 -2.15 -4.37 7.88
N SER A 373 -1.42 -4.89 6.88
CA SER A 373 -1.43 -6.32 6.56
C SER A 373 -0.66 -7.11 7.60
N VAL A 374 0.45 -6.54 8.11
CA VAL A 374 1.21 -7.12 9.22
C VAL A 374 0.34 -7.25 10.47
N ALA A 375 -0.34 -6.18 10.86
CA ALA A 375 -1.23 -6.16 12.02
C ALA A 375 -2.36 -7.18 11.88
N LEU A 376 -3.03 -7.21 10.72
CA LEU A 376 -4.10 -8.17 10.43
C LEU A 376 -3.62 -9.62 10.59
N ASP A 377 -2.50 -9.97 9.97
CA ASP A 377 -1.95 -11.32 10.05
C ASP A 377 -1.44 -11.66 11.46
N THR A 378 -0.91 -10.69 12.19
CA THR A 378 -0.56 -10.85 13.61
C THR A 378 -1.79 -11.17 14.45
N LEU A 379 -2.88 -10.42 14.31
CA LEU A 379 -4.12 -10.65 15.07
C LEU A 379 -4.72 -12.03 14.77
N LEU A 380 -4.76 -12.43 13.49
CA LEU A 380 -5.24 -13.75 13.08
C LEU A 380 -4.33 -14.88 13.58
N ALA A 381 -3.00 -14.69 13.57
CA ALA A 381 -2.05 -15.65 14.14
C ALA A 381 -2.21 -15.82 15.66
N MET A 382 -2.54 -14.74 16.37
CA MET A 382 -2.79 -14.79 17.82
C MET A 382 -4.07 -15.56 18.14
N VAL A 383 -5.14 -15.36 17.38
CA VAL A 383 -6.36 -16.18 17.53
C VAL A 383 -6.07 -17.66 17.31
N ASN A 384 -5.27 -17.99 16.28
CA ASN A 384 -4.90 -19.38 16.05
C ASN A 384 -4.10 -19.97 17.21
N THR A 385 -3.21 -19.18 17.83
CA THR A 385 -2.48 -19.59 19.05
C THR A 385 -3.41 -19.78 20.24
N ASN A 386 -4.33 -18.85 20.47
CA ASN A 386 -5.33 -18.97 21.54
C ASN A 386 -6.27 -20.17 21.33
N ARG A 387 -6.63 -20.47 20.09
CA ARG A 387 -7.49 -21.61 19.74
C ARG A 387 -6.87 -22.96 20.11
N VAL A 388 -5.54 -23.06 20.19
CA VAL A 388 -4.85 -24.29 20.65
C VAL A 388 -5.15 -24.58 22.13
N THR A 389 -5.35 -23.55 22.94
CA THR A 389 -5.51 -23.67 24.40
C THR A 389 -6.97 -23.51 24.83
N ASN A 390 -7.72 -22.63 24.17
CA ASN A 390 -9.15 -22.41 24.38
C ASN A 390 -9.89 -22.44 23.03
N PRO A 391 -10.22 -23.64 22.50
CA PRO A 391 -10.83 -23.77 21.18
C PRO A 391 -12.27 -23.23 21.10
N THR A 392 -12.97 -23.20 22.23
CA THR A 392 -14.37 -22.72 22.32
C THR A 392 -14.48 -21.21 22.43
N ASP A 393 -13.47 -20.55 22.99
CA ASP A 393 -13.41 -19.09 23.06
C ASP A 393 -11.96 -18.60 22.88
N PRO A 394 -11.48 -18.53 21.62
CA PRO A 394 -10.13 -18.07 21.33
C PRO A 394 -9.89 -16.59 21.68
N ILE A 395 -10.92 -15.81 22.00
CA ILE A 395 -10.76 -14.42 22.41
C ILE A 395 -10.24 -14.34 23.85
N SER A 396 -10.77 -15.18 24.74
CA SER A 396 -10.32 -15.30 26.14
C SER A 396 -9.26 -16.39 26.33
N GLY A 397 -8.32 -16.49 25.38
CA GLY A 397 -7.17 -17.39 25.48
C GLY A 397 -6.04 -16.85 26.38
N PRO A 398 -4.83 -17.43 26.31
CA PRO A 398 -3.65 -17.01 27.08
C PRO A 398 -3.31 -15.53 26.91
N VAL A 399 -3.56 -14.99 25.71
CA VAL A 399 -3.60 -13.54 25.51
C VAL A 399 -5.05 -13.11 25.39
N ASP A 400 -5.49 -12.23 26.29
CA ASP A 400 -6.85 -11.73 26.31
C ASP A 400 -7.10 -10.73 25.17
N LEU A 401 -7.57 -11.23 24.04
CA LEU A 401 -7.91 -10.42 22.87
C LEU A 401 -9.20 -9.61 23.06
N SER A 402 -9.93 -9.83 24.17
CA SER A 402 -11.16 -9.07 24.46
C SER A 402 -10.89 -7.58 24.72
N ARG A 403 -9.65 -7.25 25.09
CA ARG A 403 -9.18 -5.88 25.33
C ARG A 403 -8.95 -5.08 24.06
N ILE A 404 -8.84 -5.71 22.89
CA ILE A 404 -8.75 -5.00 21.62
C ILE A 404 -10.17 -4.58 21.21
N ARG A 405 -10.41 -3.26 21.11
CA ARG A 405 -11.72 -2.71 20.72
C ARG A 405 -11.75 -2.21 19.29
N HIS A 406 -10.66 -1.61 18.82
CA HIS A 406 -10.58 -0.99 17.50
C HIS A 406 -9.35 -1.46 16.74
N PHE A 407 -9.55 -1.73 15.45
CA PHE A 407 -8.49 -1.93 14.48
C PHE A 407 -8.59 -0.83 13.42
N VAL A 408 -7.69 0.15 13.50
CA VAL A 408 -7.70 1.34 12.65
C VAL A 408 -6.60 1.23 11.61
N THR A 409 -7.00 1.23 10.34
CA THR A 409 -6.08 1.13 9.21
C THR A 409 -6.11 2.40 8.37
N ALA A 410 -4.94 2.88 7.96
CA ALA A 410 -4.79 4.00 7.04
C ALA A 410 -3.88 3.61 5.88
N GLY A 411 -4.28 3.91 4.64
CA GLY A 411 -3.49 3.54 3.47
C GLY A 411 -3.38 2.01 3.30
N CYS A 412 -4.40 1.25 3.67
CA CYS A 412 -4.40 -0.21 3.72
C CYS A 412 -4.32 -0.87 2.32
N PRO A 413 -3.28 -1.67 2.00
CA PRO A 413 -3.16 -2.38 0.72
C PRO A 413 -3.71 -3.81 0.74
N VAL A 414 -4.42 -4.24 1.80
CA VAL A 414 -4.86 -5.63 2.00
C VAL A 414 -5.61 -6.19 0.78
N ASP A 415 -6.53 -5.42 0.19
CA ASP A 415 -7.27 -5.87 -1.00
C ASP A 415 -6.39 -6.09 -2.22
N LYS A 416 -5.34 -5.27 -2.40
CA LYS A 416 -4.39 -5.43 -3.50
C LYS A 416 -3.45 -6.60 -3.24
N ILE A 417 -2.96 -6.77 -2.02
CA ILE A 417 -2.17 -7.94 -1.64
C ILE A 417 -2.99 -9.22 -1.87
N ASN A 418 -4.26 -9.20 -1.48
CA ASN A 418 -5.17 -10.32 -1.71
C ASN A 418 -5.37 -10.61 -3.20
N TYR A 419 -5.60 -9.57 -4.00
CA TYR A 419 -5.76 -9.70 -5.43
C TYR A 419 -4.53 -10.30 -6.12
N PHE A 420 -3.33 -9.79 -5.83
CA PHE A 420 -2.12 -10.19 -6.55
C PHE A 420 -1.46 -11.47 -6.02
N PHE A 421 -1.52 -11.71 -4.71
CA PHE A 421 -0.60 -12.66 -4.06
C PHE A 421 -1.30 -13.78 -3.30
N GLU A 422 -2.45 -13.51 -2.69
CA GLU A 422 -3.10 -14.49 -1.81
C GLU A 422 -4.24 -15.26 -2.45
N THR A 423 -4.58 -14.96 -3.71
CA THR A 423 -5.61 -15.72 -4.40
C THR A 423 -5.07 -17.07 -4.87
N TYR A 424 -5.45 -18.11 -4.14
CA TYR A 424 -5.06 -19.50 -4.40
C TYR A 424 -5.90 -20.13 -5.53
N ARG A 425 -5.23 -20.92 -6.37
CA ARG A 425 -5.86 -21.86 -7.30
C ARG A 425 -5.48 -23.27 -6.88
N SER A 426 -6.47 -24.12 -6.68
CA SER A 426 -6.25 -25.56 -6.44
C SER A 426 -7.41 -26.33 -7.04
N GLY A 427 -7.10 -27.46 -7.68
CA GLY A 427 -8.11 -28.43 -8.08
C GLY A 427 -8.77 -29.12 -6.88
N SER A 428 -8.16 -29.03 -5.70
CA SER A 428 -8.71 -29.56 -4.44
C SER A 428 -9.59 -28.54 -3.74
N ARG A 429 -10.90 -28.79 -3.75
CA ARG A 429 -11.89 -28.01 -2.99
C ARG A 429 -11.56 -27.97 -1.48
N ASN A 430 -11.10 -29.09 -0.93
CA ASN A 430 -10.78 -29.19 0.49
C ASN A 430 -9.58 -28.32 0.85
N TYR A 431 -8.57 -28.27 -0.01
CA TYR A 431 -7.43 -27.36 0.18
C TYR A 431 -7.89 -25.90 0.23
N THR A 432 -8.67 -25.46 -0.75
CA THR A 432 -9.18 -24.07 -0.78
C THR A 432 -10.07 -23.76 0.43
N ARG A 433 -10.79 -24.75 0.98
CA ARG A 433 -11.58 -24.58 2.22
C ARG A 433 -10.69 -24.44 3.45
N VAL A 434 -9.67 -25.29 3.61
CA VAL A 434 -8.75 -25.23 4.74
C VAL A 434 -8.00 -23.91 4.77
N VAL A 435 -7.44 -23.49 3.63
CA VAL A 435 -6.68 -22.23 3.55
C VAL A 435 -7.56 -21.01 3.86
N GLU A 436 -8.78 -20.94 3.31
CA GLU A 436 -9.71 -19.85 3.64
C GLU A 436 -10.12 -19.86 5.12
N GLY A 437 -10.30 -21.04 5.72
CA GLY A 437 -10.65 -21.17 7.13
C GLY A 437 -9.51 -20.81 8.09
N LEU A 438 -8.27 -21.21 7.78
CA LEU A 438 -7.09 -20.85 8.57
C LEU A 438 -6.78 -19.37 8.51
N ARG A 439 -7.06 -18.75 7.37
CA ARG A 439 -6.88 -17.31 7.17
C ARG A 439 -7.91 -16.48 7.95
N GLY A 440 -9.16 -16.93 8.00
CA GLY A 440 -10.25 -16.18 8.64
C GLY A 440 -10.75 -14.99 7.84
N ASP A 441 -11.77 -14.33 8.38
CA ASP A 441 -12.38 -13.09 7.88
C ASP A 441 -13.01 -12.31 9.06
N ILE A 442 -13.62 -11.15 8.79
CA ILE A 442 -14.25 -10.35 9.86
C ILE A 442 -15.47 -11.01 10.50
N GLY A 443 -15.99 -12.09 9.91
CA GLY A 443 -17.03 -12.93 10.50
C GLY A 443 -16.51 -13.89 11.56
N THR A 444 -15.19 -14.00 11.74
CA THR A 444 -14.52 -14.88 12.70
C THR A 444 -13.73 -14.10 13.74
N GLU A 445 -13.27 -14.77 14.79
CA GLU A 445 -12.37 -14.18 15.79
C GLU A 445 -11.08 -13.65 15.11
N PRO A 446 -10.54 -12.49 15.53
CA PRO A 446 -10.93 -11.72 16.72
C PRO A 446 -11.99 -10.67 16.42
N PHE A 447 -12.36 -10.45 15.16
CA PHE A 447 -13.32 -9.40 14.77
C PHE A 447 -14.75 -9.72 15.17
N SER A 448 -15.06 -11.00 15.36
CA SER A 448 -16.35 -11.49 15.84
C SER A 448 -16.17 -12.37 17.07
N ARG A 449 -17.11 -12.28 18.02
CA ARG A 449 -17.23 -13.19 19.17
C ARG A 449 -18.63 -13.77 19.21
N ALA A 450 -18.79 -15.08 19.21
CA ALA A 450 -20.11 -15.75 19.27
C ALA A 450 -21.13 -15.22 18.24
N GLY A 451 -20.66 -14.75 17.08
CA GLY A 451 -21.54 -14.18 16.08
C GLY A 451 -22.04 -12.77 16.41
N THR A 452 -21.30 -11.96 17.18
CA THR A 452 -21.46 -10.49 17.25
C THR A 452 -20.14 -9.82 16.90
N ALA A 453 -20.17 -8.58 16.42
CA ALA A 453 -18.94 -7.80 16.22
C ALA A 453 -18.23 -7.62 17.57
N HIS A 454 -16.89 -7.71 17.56
CA HIS A 454 -16.04 -7.57 18.74
C HIS A 454 -14.95 -6.52 18.54
N VAL A 455 -14.16 -6.63 17.46
CA VAL A 455 -13.19 -5.59 17.06
C VAL A 455 -13.76 -4.79 15.90
N ASN A 456 -13.88 -3.47 16.10
CA ASN A 456 -14.35 -2.55 15.08
C ASN A 456 -13.20 -2.20 14.13
N TRP A 457 -13.32 -2.65 12.88
CA TRP A 457 -12.32 -2.34 11.85
C TRP A 457 -12.74 -1.09 11.07
N VAL A 458 -12.03 0.01 11.32
CA VAL A 458 -12.19 1.27 10.60
C VAL A 458 -11.02 1.48 9.64
N ASN A 459 -11.33 1.67 8.36
CA ASN A 459 -10.34 1.87 7.31
C ASN A 459 -10.46 3.26 6.69
N PHE A 460 -9.45 4.10 6.90
CA PHE A 460 -9.29 5.37 6.22
C PHE A 460 -8.56 5.18 4.89
N TRP A 461 -9.18 5.65 3.81
CA TRP A 461 -8.62 5.57 2.47
C TRP A 461 -8.83 6.87 1.71
N ASP A 462 -7.88 7.19 0.82
CA ASP A 462 -7.93 8.34 -0.07
C ASP A 462 -8.00 7.83 -1.52
N ARG A 463 -8.91 8.37 -2.33
CA ARG A 463 -8.99 8.03 -3.75
C ARG A 463 -7.74 8.45 -4.54
N GLY A 464 -7.01 9.44 -4.05
CA GLY A 464 -5.70 9.86 -4.55
C GLY A 464 -4.57 8.87 -4.24
N ASP A 465 -4.77 7.99 -3.26
CA ASP A 465 -3.81 6.96 -2.89
C ASP A 465 -3.89 5.75 -3.83
N ILE A 466 -2.87 5.59 -4.66
CA ILE A 466 -2.76 4.49 -5.63
C ILE A 466 -2.43 3.14 -4.98
N ILE A 467 -2.06 3.12 -3.69
CA ILE A 467 -1.68 1.92 -2.93
C ILE A 467 -2.86 1.37 -2.13
N SER A 468 -3.74 2.21 -1.61
CA SER A 468 -4.91 1.77 -0.84
C SER A 468 -6.24 1.92 -1.57
N GLY A 469 -7.33 1.65 -0.85
CA GLY A 469 -8.71 1.74 -1.31
C GLY A 469 -9.66 1.26 -0.20
N PRO A 470 -10.98 1.23 -0.45
CA PRO A 470 -11.91 0.59 0.45
C PRO A 470 -11.59 -0.91 0.55
N ILE A 471 -11.68 -1.47 1.77
CA ILE A 471 -11.40 -2.88 2.04
C ILE A 471 -12.68 -3.70 1.89
N GLN A 472 -12.64 -4.65 0.96
CA GLN A 472 -13.75 -5.54 0.62
C GLN A 472 -13.33 -7.02 0.73
N SER A 473 -12.04 -7.34 0.67
CA SER A 473 -11.55 -8.72 0.70
C SER A 473 -11.64 -9.39 2.07
N ALA A 474 -11.80 -8.59 3.13
CA ALA A 474 -11.95 -9.06 4.50
C ALA A 474 -13.40 -9.48 4.85
N VAL A 475 -14.36 -9.27 3.95
CA VAL A 475 -15.79 -9.54 4.17
C VAL A 475 -16.06 -10.98 4.60
N ALA A 476 -17.03 -11.13 5.50
CA ALA A 476 -17.41 -12.43 6.05
C ALA A 476 -17.91 -13.39 4.97
N ALA A 477 -17.59 -14.67 5.14
CA ALA A 477 -17.90 -15.68 4.12
C ALA A 477 -19.38 -15.89 3.83
N ARG A 478 -20.24 -15.64 4.83
CA ARG A 478 -21.66 -16.01 4.83
C ARG A 478 -22.59 -14.82 5.07
N THR A 479 -22.05 -13.62 5.26
CA THR A 479 -22.86 -12.42 5.50
C THR A 479 -22.18 -11.18 4.95
N LEU A 480 -22.98 -10.27 4.40
CA LEU A 480 -22.52 -8.94 3.95
C LEU A 480 -22.91 -7.84 4.93
N LYS A 481 -23.71 -8.16 5.96
CA LYS A 481 -24.07 -7.21 7.02
C LYS A 481 -22.85 -6.78 7.83
N ARG A 482 -21.82 -7.63 7.89
CA ARG A 482 -20.52 -7.29 8.50
C ARG A 482 -19.54 -6.86 7.43
N ARG A 483 -19.05 -5.63 7.55
CA ARG A 483 -18.08 -5.03 6.65
C ARG A 483 -17.11 -4.18 7.45
N VAL A 484 -15.98 -3.88 6.82
CA VAL A 484 -15.04 -2.87 7.30
C VAL A 484 -15.68 -1.50 7.11
N ASP A 485 -15.60 -0.63 8.12
CA ASP A 485 -16.09 0.73 8.02
C ASP A 485 -15.10 1.57 7.23
N ASN A 486 -15.34 1.66 5.93
CA ASN A 486 -14.51 2.37 4.97
C ASN A 486 -14.83 3.88 4.99
N VAL A 487 -13.94 4.67 5.57
CA VAL A 487 -14.06 6.13 5.65
C VAL A 487 -13.20 6.76 4.56
N HIS A 488 -13.83 7.47 3.62
CA HIS A 488 -13.12 8.17 2.57
C HIS A 488 -12.62 9.52 3.09
N VAL A 489 -11.32 9.76 2.97
CA VAL A 489 -10.66 11.03 3.31
C VAL A 489 -10.04 11.65 2.08
N ALA A 490 -10.11 12.97 1.96
CA ALA A 490 -9.57 13.71 0.81
C ALA A 490 -8.61 14.82 1.29
N GLY A 491 -7.51 14.40 1.93
CA GLY A 491 -6.57 15.32 2.58
C GLY A 491 -5.74 16.19 1.62
N MET A 492 -5.63 15.80 0.34
CA MET A 492 -4.78 16.47 -0.65
C MET A 492 -5.61 16.97 -1.86
N LYS A 493 -5.64 18.30 -2.07
CA LYS A 493 -6.47 18.97 -3.10
C LYS A 493 -5.98 18.79 -4.56
N PHE A 494 -4.79 18.24 -4.79
CA PHE A 494 -4.18 18.04 -6.12
C PHE A 494 -3.50 16.65 -6.17
N PRO A 495 -3.50 15.93 -7.32
CA PRO A 495 -2.98 14.56 -7.37
C PRO A 495 -1.51 14.50 -6.96
N ASN A 496 -1.28 14.08 -5.72
CA ASN A 496 0.01 13.72 -5.17
C ASN A 496 -0.14 12.32 -4.54
N PRO A 497 -0.05 11.24 -5.34
CA PRO A 497 -0.31 9.89 -4.86
C PRO A 497 0.55 9.48 -3.67
N GLY A 498 1.82 9.90 -3.64
CA GLY A 498 2.71 9.64 -2.50
C GLY A 498 2.32 10.44 -1.25
N GLY A 499 1.89 11.69 -1.43
CA GLY A 499 1.36 12.52 -0.35
C GLY A 499 0.04 11.99 0.22
N SER A 500 -0.90 11.59 -0.64
CA SER A 500 -2.15 10.93 -0.25
C SER A 500 -1.89 9.62 0.50
N HIS A 501 -0.85 8.86 0.13
CA HIS A 501 -0.51 7.62 0.82
C HIS A 501 0.18 7.83 2.17
N THR A 502 1.08 8.81 2.29
CA THR A 502 1.88 9.02 3.51
C THR A 502 1.26 10.03 4.49
N GLY A 503 0.27 10.81 4.04
CA GLY A 503 -0.25 11.96 4.75
C GLY A 503 -1.46 11.71 5.64
N TYR A 504 -1.95 10.47 5.81
CA TYR A 504 -3.21 10.18 6.50
C TYR A 504 -3.30 10.82 7.90
N PHE A 505 -2.29 10.67 8.75
CA PHE A 505 -2.33 11.23 10.11
C PHE A 505 -2.19 12.76 10.17
N ARG A 506 -2.10 13.45 9.03
CA ARG A 506 -2.22 14.92 8.96
C ARG A 506 -3.65 15.38 8.77
N ASP A 507 -4.55 14.48 8.39
CA ASP A 507 -5.97 14.79 8.20
C ASP A 507 -6.66 14.92 9.56
N LYS A 508 -7.33 16.06 9.77
CA LYS A 508 -7.99 16.38 11.03
C LYS A 508 -9.13 15.40 11.35
N THR A 509 -9.82 14.90 10.34
CA THR A 509 -10.92 13.92 10.48
C THR A 509 -10.38 12.64 11.09
N ILE A 510 -9.30 12.11 10.50
CA ILE A 510 -8.66 10.87 10.96
C ILE A 510 -8.20 11.00 12.40
N VAL A 511 -7.46 12.06 12.70
CA VAL A 511 -6.90 12.24 14.04
C VAL A 511 -8.00 12.48 15.07
N SER A 512 -9.05 13.24 14.73
CA SER A 512 -10.19 13.47 15.62
C SER A 512 -10.96 12.17 15.91
N THR A 513 -11.20 11.34 14.90
CA THR A 513 -11.81 10.01 15.08
C THR A 513 -10.92 9.11 15.94
N LEU A 514 -9.61 9.10 15.70
CA LEU A 514 -8.64 8.37 16.53
C LEU A 514 -8.66 8.85 17.99
N CYS A 515 -8.70 10.16 18.24
CA CYS A 515 -8.83 10.70 19.60
C CYS A 515 -10.10 10.18 20.28
N GLY A 516 -11.25 10.18 19.60
CA GLY A 516 -12.49 9.61 20.13
C GLY A 516 -12.35 8.11 20.45
N MET A 517 -11.70 7.34 19.56
CA MET A 517 -11.44 5.92 19.79
C MET A 517 -10.44 5.67 20.91
N ILE A 518 -9.44 6.54 21.14
CA ILE A 518 -8.37 6.35 22.16
C ILE A 518 -8.73 6.96 23.53
N PHE A 519 -9.55 7.99 23.58
CA PHE A 519 -9.87 8.67 24.85
C PHE A 519 -11.29 8.38 25.34
N ASP A 520 -12.26 8.32 24.44
CA ASP A 520 -13.68 8.22 24.78
C ASP A 520 -14.27 6.82 24.50
N ASP A 521 -13.48 5.88 23.96
CA ASP A 521 -13.93 4.56 23.48
C ASP A 521 -15.11 4.67 22.48
N ALA A 522 -15.15 5.78 21.74
CA ALA A 522 -16.21 6.08 20.80
C ALA A 522 -16.16 5.15 19.57
N TYR A 523 -17.27 5.13 18.82
CA TYR A 523 -17.46 4.38 17.57
C TYR A 523 -17.54 2.85 17.77
N ASP A 524 -18.73 2.39 18.17
CA ASP A 524 -19.11 0.97 18.17
C ASP A 524 -19.53 0.50 16.76
N SER A 525 -19.48 -0.80 16.48
CA SER A 525 -19.80 -1.50 15.21
C SER A 525 -21.13 -1.16 14.52
N THR A 526 -21.98 -0.37 15.17
CA THR A 526 -23.30 0.06 14.68
C THR A 526 -23.34 1.53 14.24
N ASP A 527 -22.24 2.26 14.38
CA ASP A 527 -22.20 3.69 14.09
C ASP A 527 -22.14 3.95 12.57
N GLU A 528 -23.33 4.13 11.97
CA GLU A 528 -23.44 4.47 10.55
C GLU A 528 -22.82 5.83 10.20
N ASP A 529 -22.59 6.73 11.18
CA ASP A 529 -22.10 8.08 10.91
C ASP A 529 -20.65 8.09 10.38
N LEU A 530 -19.87 7.02 10.62
CA LEU A 530 -18.53 6.89 10.05
C LEU A 530 -18.51 6.54 8.56
N ARG A 531 -19.58 5.95 8.01
CA ARG A 531 -19.61 5.46 6.61
C ARG A 531 -19.83 6.57 5.56
N LYS A 532 -19.58 7.83 5.90
CA LYS A 532 -19.85 8.96 5.01
C LYS A 532 -18.78 9.08 3.92
N ASP A 533 -19.23 9.19 2.68
CA ASP A 533 -18.40 9.58 1.53
C ASP A 533 -18.37 11.11 1.41
N GLU A 534 -17.70 11.78 2.37
CA GLU A 534 -17.54 13.25 2.38
C GLU A 534 -16.34 13.73 1.55
N GLY A 535 -15.59 12.80 0.93
CA GLY A 535 -14.39 13.15 0.18
C GLY A 535 -14.68 13.96 -1.08
N VAL A 536 -13.87 15.00 -1.30
CA VAL A 536 -13.91 15.81 -2.52
C VAL A 536 -13.73 14.91 -3.74
N ARG A 537 -14.69 14.97 -4.67
CA ARG A 537 -14.60 14.24 -5.94
C ARG A 537 -13.44 14.77 -6.78
N TYR A 538 -12.35 14.00 -6.86
CA TYR A 538 -11.29 14.29 -7.83
C TYR A 538 -11.84 14.32 -9.25
N SER A 539 -11.34 15.26 -10.04
CA SER A 539 -11.69 15.34 -11.44
C SER A 539 -11.06 14.16 -12.21
N ASN A 540 -11.91 13.28 -12.74
CA ASN A 540 -11.48 12.04 -13.40
C ASN A 540 -10.56 12.27 -14.62
N TRP A 541 -10.55 13.48 -15.21
CA TRP A 541 -9.77 13.77 -16.42
C TRP A 541 -8.26 13.71 -16.19
N ILE A 542 -7.76 14.04 -14.99
CA ILE A 542 -6.31 14.02 -14.73
C ILE A 542 -5.79 12.57 -14.73
N TYR A 543 -6.53 11.66 -14.09
CA TYR A 543 -6.20 10.23 -14.10
C TYR A 543 -6.32 9.64 -15.50
N LEU A 544 -7.35 10.04 -16.25
CA LEU A 544 -7.51 9.62 -17.64
C LEU A 544 -6.32 10.11 -18.50
N PHE A 545 -5.94 11.38 -18.37
CA PHE A 545 -4.79 11.95 -19.07
C PHE A 545 -3.50 11.21 -18.73
N ALA A 546 -3.19 11.03 -17.44
CA ALA A 546 -2.01 10.29 -16.98
C ALA A 546 -2.01 8.84 -17.49
N ALA A 547 -3.16 8.17 -17.50
CA ALA A 547 -3.28 6.81 -18.01
C ALA A 547 -3.07 6.72 -19.52
N THR A 548 -3.38 7.76 -20.30
CA THR A 548 -3.19 7.75 -21.77
C THR A 548 -1.74 7.96 -22.22
N LEU A 549 -0.90 8.62 -21.41
CA LEU A 549 0.47 8.97 -21.81
C LEU A 549 1.34 7.78 -22.21
N PRO A 550 1.39 6.66 -21.45
CA PRO A 550 2.19 5.50 -21.84
C PRO A 550 1.73 4.88 -23.16
N TRP A 551 0.43 4.91 -23.44
CA TRP A 551 -0.15 4.37 -24.68
C TRP A 551 0.18 5.24 -25.88
N LEU A 552 0.14 6.57 -25.74
CA LEU A 552 0.60 7.49 -26.78
C LEU A 552 2.09 7.32 -27.07
N ALA A 553 2.91 7.13 -26.02
CA ALA A 553 4.34 6.84 -26.15
C ALA A 553 4.60 5.54 -26.92
N ALA A 554 3.86 4.48 -26.58
CA ALA A 554 3.98 3.20 -27.27
C ALA A 554 3.55 3.29 -28.73
N LEU A 555 2.44 3.99 -29.00
CA LEU A 555 1.99 4.24 -30.36
C LEU A 555 3.05 4.99 -31.17
N TYR A 556 3.71 5.99 -30.59
CA TYR A 556 4.82 6.70 -31.24
C TYR A 556 5.99 5.76 -31.59
N ILE A 557 6.40 4.90 -30.65
CA ILE A 557 7.48 3.93 -30.87
C ILE A 557 7.11 2.99 -32.03
N VAL A 558 5.88 2.48 -32.07
CA VAL A 558 5.39 1.61 -33.14
C VAL A 558 5.37 2.34 -34.48
N LEU A 559 4.82 3.56 -34.54
CA LEU A 559 4.79 4.35 -35.77
C LEU A 559 6.19 4.70 -36.29
N SER A 560 7.14 4.94 -35.39
CA SER A 560 8.54 5.20 -35.73
C SER A 560 9.22 3.97 -36.31
N PHE A 561 8.97 2.78 -35.74
CA PHE A 561 9.49 1.52 -36.26
C PHE A 561 9.05 1.23 -37.70
N PHE A 562 7.83 1.61 -38.06
CA PHE A 562 7.30 1.44 -39.42
C PHE A 562 7.59 2.61 -40.37
N GLY A 563 8.42 3.59 -39.99
CA GLY A 563 8.75 4.75 -40.84
C GLY A 563 7.58 5.71 -41.07
N LEU A 564 6.51 5.61 -40.28
CA LEU A 564 5.32 6.47 -40.37
C LEU A 564 5.45 7.73 -39.48
N ALA A 565 6.56 7.87 -38.75
CA ALA A 565 6.78 8.97 -37.83
C ALA A 565 7.00 10.33 -38.50
N ASP A 566 7.44 10.36 -39.77
CA ASP A 566 7.68 11.63 -40.47
C ASP A 566 6.38 12.35 -40.88
N GLY A 567 5.26 11.62 -41.03
CA GLY A 567 3.94 12.20 -41.33
C GLY A 567 3.07 12.46 -40.09
N PHE A 568 3.10 11.55 -39.10
CA PHE A 568 2.24 11.62 -37.90
C PHE A 568 3.01 11.61 -36.57
N GLY A 569 4.30 11.28 -36.58
CA GLY A 569 5.11 11.08 -35.37
C GLY A 569 5.64 12.36 -34.75
N LYS A 570 6.01 13.39 -35.53
CA LYS A 570 6.50 14.66 -34.97
C LYS A 570 5.50 15.32 -33.99
N PRO A 571 4.18 15.41 -34.28
CA PRO A 571 3.19 15.87 -33.32
C PRO A 571 3.08 14.99 -32.07
N ILE A 572 3.14 13.66 -32.22
CA ILE A 572 3.05 12.72 -31.09
C ILE A 572 4.32 12.79 -30.22
N LEU A 573 5.50 12.97 -30.81
CA LEU A 573 6.76 13.23 -30.09
C LEU A 573 6.70 14.56 -29.36
N VAL A 574 6.17 15.62 -29.97
CA VAL A 574 5.99 16.91 -29.28
C VAL A 574 5.02 16.74 -28.11
N VAL A 575 3.87 16.09 -28.30
CA VAL A 575 2.92 15.82 -27.21
C VAL A 575 3.55 14.94 -26.13
N PHE A 576 4.31 13.91 -26.48
CA PHE A 576 5.01 13.04 -25.53
C PHE A 576 6.10 13.81 -24.77
N THR A 577 6.98 14.53 -25.46
CA THR A 577 8.06 15.33 -24.86
C THR A 577 7.51 16.47 -24.00
N VAL A 578 6.46 17.16 -24.45
CA VAL A 578 5.77 18.18 -23.66
C VAL A 578 5.09 17.53 -22.46
N SER A 579 4.44 16.37 -22.62
CA SER A 579 3.76 15.70 -21.50
C SER A 579 4.73 15.11 -20.48
N VAL A 580 5.84 14.51 -20.93
CA VAL A 580 6.94 14.04 -20.07
C VAL A 580 7.62 15.22 -19.41
N GLY A 581 7.89 16.30 -20.15
CA GLY A 581 8.42 17.56 -19.62
C GLY A 581 7.50 18.17 -18.57
N LEU A 582 6.18 18.17 -18.79
CA LEU A 582 5.18 18.62 -17.83
C LEU A 582 5.13 17.70 -16.62
N LEU A 583 5.20 16.38 -16.81
CA LEU A 583 5.20 15.40 -15.72
C LEU A 583 6.48 15.53 -14.87
N VAL A 584 7.64 15.69 -15.50
CA VAL A 584 8.92 15.94 -14.84
C VAL A 584 8.88 17.27 -14.12
N ALA A 585 8.36 18.35 -14.73
CA ALA A 585 8.20 19.65 -14.09
C ALA A 585 7.24 19.59 -12.90
N ILE A 586 6.11 18.87 -13.01
CA ILE A 586 5.18 18.64 -11.90
C ILE A 586 5.88 17.86 -10.79
N ASN A 587 6.60 16.77 -11.11
CA ASN A 587 7.36 16.00 -10.12
C ASN A 587 8.51 16.82 -9.50
N LEU A 588 9.17 17.69 -10.26
CA LEU A 588 10.22 18.59 -9.79
C LEU A 588 9.65 19.68 -8.88
N VAL A 589 8.50 20.26 -9.22
CA VAL A 589 7.77 21.19 -8.36
C VAL A 589 7.27 20.50 -7.09
N LEU A 590 6.82 19.24 -7.18
CA LEU A 590 6.45 18.43 -6.02
C LEU A 590 7.67 18.09 -5.16
N LEU A 591 8.82 17.78 -5.77
CA LEU A 591 10.09 17.54 -5.09
C LEU A 591 10.60 18.82 -4.42
N VAL A 592 10.54 19.96 -5.09
CA VAL A 592 10.91 21.28 -4.56
C VAL A 592 9.95 21.68 -3.44
N LYS A 593 8.63 21.51 -3.59
CA LYS A 593 7.66 21.71 -2.49
C LYS A 593 7.88 20.75 -1.33
N TRP A 594 8.28 19.52 -1.59
CA TRP A 594 8.61 18.53 -0.54
C TRP A 594 9.92 18.89 0.17
N LEU A 595 10.93 19.36 -0.54
CA LEU A 595 12.21 19.84 0.00
C LEU A 595 12.04 21.16 0.77
N LEU A 596 11.27 22.10 0.25
CA LEU A 596 10.94 23.37 0.92
C LEU A 596 9.99 23.16 2.11
N GLY A 597 9.04 22.24 2.00
CA GLY A 597 8.15 21.84 3.12
C GLY A 597 8.86 21.07 4.23
N ARG A 598 10.08 20.55 3.98
CA ARG A 598 10.99 20.07 5.03
C ARG A 598 11.71 21.22 5.75
N TYR A 599 11.80 22.40 5.14
CA TYR A 599 12.45 23.59 5.70
C TYR A 599 11.46 24.50 6.43
N ASP A 600 10.20 24.59 5.97
CA ASP A 600 9.14 25.37 6.61
C ASP A 600 8.36 24.55 7.66
N GLY A 601 9.01 24.32 8.80
CA GLY A 601 8.35 23.92 10.05
C GLY A 601 7.54 25.05 10.71
N ARG A 602 7.36 26.21 10.04
CA ARG A 602 6.57 27.33 10.58
C ARG A 602 5.78 28.04 9.48
N ARG A 603 4.44 27.93 9.61
CA ARG A 603 3.37 28.72 8.98
C ARG A 603 2.97 28.31 7.55
N ASN A 604 1.76 27.75 7.42
CA ASN A 604 0.89 27.99 6.27
C ASN A 604 -0.07 29.14 6.63
N PRO A 605 -0.28 30.13 5.76
CA PRO A 605 -1.57 30.79 5.67
C PRO A 605 -2.45 30.03 4.66
N ILE A 606 -3.57 29.49 5.18
CA ILE A 606 -4.89 29.24 4.55
C ILE A 606 -4.94 28.43 3.24
#